data_AF-A0A2D7F3F2-F1
#
_entry.id   AF-A0A2D7F3F2-F1
#
_cell.length_a   1.000
_cell.length_b   1.000
_cell.length_c   1.000
_cell.angle_alpha   90.00
_cell.angle_beta   90.00
_cell.angle_gamma   90.00
#
_symmetry.space_group_name_H-M   'P 1'
#
loop_
_entity.id
_entity.type
_entity.pdbx_description
1 polymer ?
#
loop_
_entity_poly.entity_id
_entity_poly.type
_entity_poly.pdbx_seq_one_letter_code
_entity_poly.pdbx_strand_id
1 'polypeptide(L)'
;IGEDTIAGQSTGVFYFNGVEKAVLEFQKNTNYTFIQNDSSNATYSSVHHPLMFSTGAGGELNGNGHYMTGVVYKLDGVTVSMADYVSGFVAASDRRIEWTVPSDAPSTLYYWCHFHTGQGAAMTVTD
;
A
#
# COMPACT_ATOMS: atom_id res chain seq x y z
N ILE A 1 7.57 -0.25 6.79
CA ILE A 1 7.34 1.04 7.48
C ILE A 1 8.65 1.48 8.13
N GLY A 2 8.94 2.77 8.17
CA GLY A 2 10.12 3.31 8.84
C GLY A 2 9.83 4.66 9.49
N GLU A 3 10.85 5.23 10.13
CA GLU A 3 10.81 6.58 10.71
C GLU A 3 10.39 7.61 9.66
N ASP A 4 9.50 8.53 9.99
CA ASP A 4 9.20 9.68 9.15
C ASP A 4 10.21 10.78 9.45
N THR A 5 11.20 10.93 8.57
CA THR A 5 12.31 11.87 8.78
C THR A 5 11.95 13.30 8.39
N ILE A 6 10.75 13.52 7.83
CA ILE A 6 10.30 14.81 7.33
C ILE A 6 9.29 15.45 8.30
N ALA A 7 8.21 14.74 8.62
CA ALA A 7 7.11 15.26 9.44
C ALA A 7 7.01 14.64 10.84
N GLY A 8 7.86 13.64 11.15
CA GLY A 8 7.94 13.04 12.48
C GLY A 8 6.70 12.24 12.87
N GLN A 9 5.97 11.66 11.91
CA GLN A 9 4.86 10.77 12.17
C GLN A 9 5.27 9.57 13.04
N SER A 10 4.71 9.49 14.25
CA SER A 10 5.07 8.49 15.25
C SER A 10 4.78 7.04 14.83
N THR A 11 3.76 6.82 14.00
CA THR A 11 3.45 5.51 13.43
C THR A 11 4.29 5.17 12.20
N GLY A 12 5.22 6.05 11.80
CA GLY A 12 6.09 5.90 10.64
C GLY A 12 5.39 6.16 9.31
N VAL A 13 6.12 5.99 8.22
CA VAL A 13 5.64 6.12 6.83
C VAL A 13 6.09 4.91 5.99
N PHE A 14 5.50 4.74 4.80
CA PHE A 14 5.95 3.71 3.87
C PHE A 14 7.32 4.05 3.29
N TYR A 15 8.13 3.00 3.15
CA TYR A 15 9.41 3.03 2.47
C TYR A 15 9.39 2.01 1.34
N PHE A 16 9.90 2.41 0.18
CA PHE A 16 10.10 1.51 -0.95
C PHE A 16 11.57 1.50 -1.32
N ASN A 17 12.20 0.33 -1.26
CA ASN A 17 13.63 0.17 -1.58
C ASN A 17 14.53 1.16 -0.82
N GLY A 18 14.20 1.44 0.45
CA GLY A 18 14.92 2.38 1.31
C GLY A 18 14.57 3.86 1.12
N VAL A 19 13.66 4.19 0.19
CA VAL A 19 13.22 5.58 -0.04
C VAL A 19 11.93 5.86 0.73
N GLU A 20 11.99 6.84 1.63
CA GLU A 20 10.85 7.36 2.38
C GLU A 20 9.80 7.93 1.43
N LYS A 21 8.53 7.51 1.56
CA LYS A 21 7.39 8.02 0.78
C LYS A 21 7.73 8.15 -0.71
N ALA A 22 8.36 7.10 -1.24
CA ALA A 22 8.88 7.06 -2.61
C ALA A 22 7.83 7.53 -3.63
N VAL A 23 8.28 8.33 -4.59
CA VAL A 23 7.53 8.65 -5.80
C VAL A 23 7.59 7.42 -6.70
N LEU A 24 6.43 6.80 -6.91
CA LEU A 24 6.33 5.56 -7.70
C LEU A 24 5.68 5.87 -9.05
N GLU A 25 6.20 5.24 -10.10
CA GLU A 25 5.65 5.30 -11.45
C GLU A 25 5.33 3.88 -11.92
N PHE A 26 4.17 3.71 -12.54
CA PHE A 26 3.67 2.43 -13.02
C PHE A 26 3.15 2.55 -14.44
N GLN A 27 3.40 1.55 -15.27
CA GLN A 27 2.93 1.49 -16.64
C GLN A 27 1.60 0.73 -16.73
N LYS A 28 0.66 1.23 -17.53
CA LYS A 28 -0.57 0.50 -17.88
C LYS A 28 -0.26 -0.84 -18.54
N ASN A 29 -1.18 -1.79 -18.39
CA ASN A 29 -1.05 -3.17 -18.89
C ASN A 29 0.18 -3.92 -18.36
N THR A 30 0.77 -3.46 -17.25
CA THR A 30 1.92 -4.09 -16.60
C THR A 30 1.52 -4.64 -15.24
N ASN A 31 2.14 -5.76 -14.86
CA ASN A 31 1.93 -6.39 -13.55
C ASN A 31 3.04 -5.95 -12.59
N TYR A 32 2.64 -5.48 -11.41
CA TYR A 32 3.54 -5.14 -10.32
C TYR A 32 3.22 -5.95 -9.08
N THR A 33 4.24 -6.21 -8.26
CA THR A 33 4.07 -6.87 -6.96
C THR A 33 4.66 -5.99 -5.86
N PHE A 34 3.83 -5.66 -4.89
CA PHE A 34 4.22 -4.97 -3.67
C PHE A 34 4.43 -6.01 -2.59
N ILE A 35 5.67 -6.14 -2.14
CA ILE A 35 6.07 -7.09 -1.09
C ILE A 35 6.09 -6.35 0.24
N GLN A 36 5.24 -6.77 1.18
CA GLN A 36 5.08 -6.14 2.50
C GLN A 36 5.67 -7.01 3.63
N ASN A 37 6.63 -7.88 3.30
CA ASN A 37 7.12 -8.92 4.22
C ASN A 37 7.99 -8.36 5.36
N ASP A 38 8.57 -7.18 5.19
CA ASP A 38 9.33 -6.54 6.27
C ASP A 38 8.47 -6.45 7.54
N SER A 39 9.00 -6.92 8.66
CA SER A 39 8.27 -7.06 9.93
C SER A 39 7.74 -5.72 10.43
N SER A 40 8.38 -4.60 10.07
CA SER A 40 7.88 -3.27 10.39
C SER A 40 6.48 -2.99 9.84
N ASN A 41 6.07 -3.62 8.72
CA ASN A 41 4.70 -3.46 8.25
C ASN A 41 3.70 -4.09 9.22
N ALA A 42 4.07 -5.13 9.97
CA ALA A 42 3.18 -5.80 10.92
C ALA A 42 3.24 -5.21 12.34
N THR A 43 4.35 -4.57 12.75
CA THR A 43 4.57 -4.23 14.16
C THR A 43 5.21 -2.88 14.44
N TYR A 44 5.45 -2.02 13.44
CA TYR A 44 6.07 -0.72 13.71
C TYR A 44 5.18 0.11 14.65
N SER A 45 5.79 0.71 15.68
CA SER A 45 5.06 1.40 16.75
C SER A 45 3.93 0.55 17.40
N SER A 46 4.10 -0.77 17.45
CA SER A 46 3.12 -1.73 18.01
C SER A 46 1.77 -1.77 17.29
N VAL A 47 1.72 -1.29 16.04
CA VAL A 47 0.55 -1.34 15.16
C VAL A 47 0.95 -1.93 13.80
N HIS A 48 -0.03 -2.22 12.95
CA HIS A 48 0.18 -2.83 11.64
C HIS A 48 -0.32 -1.93 10.51
N HIS A 49 0.29 -2.08 9.35
CA HIS A 49 0.23 -1.12 8.27
C HIS A 49 -0.02 -1.77 6.91
N PRO A 50 -1.21 -2.36 6.69
CA PRO A 50 -1.57 -2.85 5.37
C PRO A 50 -1.60 -1.69 4.37
N LEU A 51 -0.79 -1.78 3.33
CA LEU A 51 -0.83 -0.86 2.19
C LEU A 51 -2.10 -1.09 1.37
N MET A 52 -2.71 0.00 0.90
CA MET A 52 -3.89 0.03 0.04
C MET A 52 -3.73 1.10 -1.03
N PHE A 53 -4.56 1.07 -2.07
CA PHE A 53 -4.62 2.12 -3.10
C PHE A 53 -5.89 2.95 -3.03
N SER A 54 -5.86 4.15 -3.59
CA SER A 54 -6.98 5.09 -3.64
C SER A 54 -6.82 6.05 -4.82
N THR A 55 -7.93 6.63 -5.30
CA THR A 55 -7.93 7.75 -6.25
C THR A 55 -7.62 9.10 -5.60
N GLY A 56 -7.62 9.17 -4.26
CA GLY A 56 -7.26 10.37 -3.48
C GLY A 56 -6.39 10.07 -2.26
N ALA A 57 -5.63 11.08 -1.83
CA ALA A 57 -4.65 10.96 -0.76
C ALA A 57 -5.28 10.54 0.58
N GLY A 58 -4.68 9.54 1.23
CA GLY A 58 -5.14 9.02 2.53
C GLY A 58 -6.32 8.06 2.45
N GLY A 59 -6.82 7.76 1.24
CA GLY A 59 -7.86 6.75 1.05
C GLY A 59 -9.14 7.02 1.83
N GLU A 60 -9.73 5.96 2.36
CA GLU A 60 -10.96 6.00 3.16
C GLU A 60 -10.82 6.90 4.41
N LEU A 61 -9.64 6.93 5.03
CA LEU A 61 -9.38 7.74 6.24
C LEU A 61 -9.45 9.26 5.96
N ASN A 62 -9.54 9.66 4.69
CA ASN A 62 -9.68 11.04 4.26
C ASN A 62 -10.88 11.23 3.30
N GLY A 63 -11.89 10.36 3.39
CA GLY A 63 -13.15 10.49 2.64
C GLY A 63 -13.07 10.13 1.15
N ASN A 64 -11.99 9.47 0.71
CA ASN A 64 -11.88 8.94 -0.66
C ASN A 64 -12.45 7.51 -0.69
N GLY A 65 -11.60 6.49 -0.75
CA GLY A 65 -11.99 5.09 -0.68
C GLY A 65 -10.86 4.18 -1.10
N HIS A 66 -11.16 2.92 -1.40
CA HIS A 66 -10.21 1.97 -1.95
C HIS A 66 -10.27 1.94 -3.47
N TYR A 67 -9.10 1.95 -4.10
CA TYR A 67 -8.93 1.56 -5.49
C TYR A 67 -8.56 0.08 -5.56
N MET A 68 -9.40 -0.71 -6.21
CA MET A 68 -9.34 -2.17 -6.19
C MET A 68 -9.23 -2.79 -7.58
N THR A 69 -9.32 -1.97 -8.64
CA THR A 69 -9.29 -2.46 -10.02
C THR A 69 -7.94 -3.06 -10.35
N GLY A 70 -7.95 -4.34 -10.77
CA GLY A 70 -6.74 -5.09 -11.09
C GLY A 70 -5.90 -5.51 -9.87
N VAL A 71 -6.41 -5.28 -8.64
CA VAL A 71 -5.70 -5.56 -7.39
C VAL A 71 -6.06 -6.94 -6.87
N VAL A 72 -5.05 -7.76 -6.57
CA VAL A 72 -5.16 -9.07 -5.92
C VAL A 72 -4.34 -9.05 -4.64
N TYR A 73 -4.96 -9.42 -3.53
CA TYR A 73 -4.30 -9.56 -2.24
C TYR A 73 -3.90 -11.01 -1.99
N LYS A 74 -2.70 -11.23 -1.45
CA LYS A 74 -2.23 -12.55 -1.04
C LYS A 74 -1.60 -12.54 0.35
N LEU A 75 -1.96 -13.54 1.15
CA LEU A 75 -1.30 -13.90 2.40
C LEU A 75 -0.76 -15.33 2.29
N ASP A 76 0.53 -15.52 2.57
CA ASP A 76 1.22 -16.82 2.52
C ASP A 76 0.97 -17.56 1.19
N GLY A 77 0.99 -16.81 0.08
CA GLY A 77 0.77 -17.31 -1.28
C GLY A 77 -0.70 -17.55 -1.66
N VAL A 78 -1.65 -17.43 -0.71
CA VAL A 78 -3.08 -17.65 -0.94
C VAL A 78 -3.77 -16.34 -1.29
N THR A 79 -4.56 -16.33 -2.37
CA THR A 79 -5.43 -15.20 -2.71
C THR A 79 -6.54 -15.06 -1.68
N VAL A 80 -6.69 -13.86 -1.12
CA VAL A 80 -7.65 -13.55 -0.07
C VAL A 80 -8.46 -12.30 -0.43
N SER A 81 -9.61 -12.12 0.22
CA SER A 81 -10.34 -10.85 0.12
C SER A 81 -9.53 -9.72 0.77
N MET A 82 -9.87 -8.45 0.49
CA MET A 82 -9.21 -7.33 1.17
C MET A 82 -9.49 -7.32 2.69
N ALA A 83 -10.70 -7.72 3.10
CA ALA A 83 -11.03 -7.87 4.52
C ALA A 83 -10.17 -8.96 5.20
N ASP A 84 -9.96 -10.08 4.51
CA ASP A 84 -9.11 -11.17 5.00
C ASP A 84 -7.62 -10.79 4.96
N TYR A 85 -7.19 -10.01 3.96
CA TYR A 85 -5.84 -9.47 3.88
C TYR A 85 -5.51 -8.61 5.10
N VAL A 86 -6.46 -7.76 5.49
CA VAL A 86 -6.34 -6.91 6.68
C VAL A 86 -6.35 -7.73 7.96
N SER A 87 -7.33 -8.63 8.12
CA SER A 87 -7.48 -9.42 9.36
C SER A 87 -6.33 -10.41 9.58
N GLY A 88 -5.80 -10.99 8.51
CA GLY A 88 -4.67 -11.93 8.54
C GLY A 88 -3.29 -11.28 8.44
N PHE A 89 -3.20 -9.96 8.24
CA PHE A 89 -1.95 -9.28 7.88
C PHE A 89 -0.79 -9.55 8.85
N VAL A 90 -1.08 -9.49 10.15
CA VAL A 90 -0.09 -9.66 11.22
C VAL A 90 0.37 -11.12 11.35
N ALA A 91 -0.55 -12.07 11.13
CA ALA A 91 -0.26 -13.49 11.27
C ALA A 91 0.56 -14.05 10.09
N ALA A 92 0.39 -13.47 8.89
CA ALA A 92 1.08 -13.92 7.70
C ALA A 92 2.59 -13.63 7.74
N SER A 93 3.36 -14.39 6.98
CA SER A 93 4.80 -14.16 6.77
C SER A 93 5.08 -13.58 5.39
N ASP A 94 4.28 -13.96 4.40
CA ASP A 94 4.29 -13.41 3.05
C ASP A 94 3.02 -12.58 2.82
N ARG A 95 3.18 -11.27 2.59
CA ARG A 95 2.12 -10.29 2.40
C ARG A 95 2.34 -9.60 1.06
N ARG A 96 1.45 -9.84 0.10
CA ARG A 96 1.60 -9.29 -1.25
C ARG A 96 0.34 -8.61 -1.73
N ILE A 97 0.57 -7.54 -2.49
CA ILE A 97 -0.41 -7.02 -3.44
C ILE A 97 0.16 -7.27 -4.83
N GLU A 98 -0.59 -7.98 -5.65
CA GLU A 98 -0.35 -8.07 -7.09
C GLU A 98 -1.30 -7.10 -7.77
N TRP A 99 -0.77 -6.22 -8.61
CA TRP A 99 -1.56 -5.22 -9.31
C TRP A 99 -1.28 -5.29 -10.81
N THR A 100 -2.30 -5.71 -11.56
CA THR A 100 -2.35 -5.53 -13.00
C THR A 100 -2.93 -4.15 -13.28
N VAL A 101 -2.09 -3.23 -13.74
CA VAL A 101 -2.52 -1.85 -14.02
C VAL A 101 -3.45 -1.88 -15.23
N PRO A 102 -4.74 -1.52 -15.10
CA PRO A 102 -5.66 -1.59 -16.23
C PRO A 102 -5.37 -0.47 -17.24
N SER A 103 -5.75 -0.68 -18.51
CA SER A 103 -5.52 0.28 -19.59
C SER A 103 -6.22 1.63 -19.38
N ASP A 104 -7.27 1.65 -18.57
CA ASP A 104 -8.06 2.84 -18.19
C ASP A 104 -7.73 3.36 -16.78
N ALA A 105 -6.62 2.91 -16.19
CA ALA A 105 -6.16 3.41 -14.89
C ALA A 105 -6.01 4.94 -14.89
N PRO A 106 -6.46 5.64 -13.84
CA PRO A 106 -6.19 7.06 -13.66
C PRO A 106 -4.68 7.34 -13.67
N SER A 107 -4.26 8.46 -14.26
CA SER A 107 -2.85 8.86 -14.31
C SER A 107 -2.24 9.17 -12.94
N THR A 108 -3.08 9.39 -11.93
CA THR A 108 -2.66 9.59 -10.54
C THR A 108 -3.49 8.71 -9.63
N LEU A 109 -2.81 7.95 -8.79
CA LEU A 109 -3.38 7.21 -7.69
C LEU A 109 -2.54 7.50 -6.43
N TYR A 110 -2.92 6.91 -5.31
CA TYR A 110 -2.22 7.07 -4.04
C TYR A 110 -2.10 5.72 -3.37
N TYR A 111 -0.93 5.42 -2.82
CA TYR A 111 -0.81 4.36 -1.82
C TYR A 111 -0.98 4.96 -0.42
N TRP A 112 -1.59 4.21 0.48
CA TRP A 112 -1.91 4.66 1.83
C TRP A 112 -1.97 3.48 2.79
N CYS A 113 -1.94 3.75 4.10
CA CYS A 113 -2.09 2.71 5.12
C CYS A 113 -3.55 2.61 5.49
N HIS A 114 -4.10 1.40 5.50
CA HIS A 114 -5.50 1.17 5.81
C HIS A 114 -5.96 1.76 7.17
N PHE A 115 -5.05 1.84 8.14
CA PHE A 115 -5.36 2.24 9.52
C PHE A 115 -4.80 3.60 9.94
N HIS A 116 -3.82 4.15 9.22
CA HIS A 116 -3.09 5.33 9.66
C HIS A 116 -2.98 6.36 8.54
N THR A 117 -3.40 7.59 8.83
CA THR A 117 -3.26 8.72 7.90
C THR A 117 -1.78 9.09 7.72
N GLY A 118 -1.42 9.89 6.70
CA GLY A 118 -0.08 10.47 6.56
C GLY A 118 1.05 9.56 6.05
N GLN A 119 0.87 8.23 6.12
CA GLN A 119 1.94 7.26 5.82
C GLN A 119 2.24 7.08 4.33
N GLY A 120 1.31 7.48 3.47
CA GLY A 120 1.33 7.24 2.04
C GLY A 120 1.72 8.45 1.19
N ALA A 121 1.84 8.25 -0.12
CA ALA A 121 2.12 9.30 -1.10
C ALA A 121 1.38 9.06 -2.42
N ALA A 122 1.50 10.02 -3.34
CA ALA A 122 1.01 9.89 -4.71
C ALA A 122 1.88 8.90 -5.50
N MET A 123 1.25 8.26 -6.48
CA MET A 123 1.89 7.45 -7.51
C MET A 123 1.35 7.83 -8.88
N THR A 124 2.22 7.77 -9.88
CA THR A 124 1.91 8.13 -11.27
C THR A 124 1.68 6.87 -12.08
N VAL A 125 0.69 6.92 -12.98
CA VAL A 125 0.44 5.87 -13.97
C VAL A 125 0.62 6.43 -15.37
N THR A 126 1.46 5.76 -16.17
CA THR A 126 1.80 6.12 -17.55
C THR A 126 1.28 5.08 -18.53
N ASP A 127 1.27 5.42 -19.82
CA ASP A 127 1.00 4.47 -20.90
C ASP A 127 2.20 3.53 -21.15
#